data_AF-A0A1F6N9M2-F1
#
_entry.id   AF-A0A1F6N9M2-F1
#
_cell.length_a   1.000
_cell.length_b   1.000
_cell.length_c   1.000
_cell.angle_alpha   90.00
_cell.angle_beta   90.00
_cell.angle_gamma   90.00
#
_symmetry.space_group_name_H-M   'P 1'
#
loop_
_entity.id
_entity.type
_entity.pdbx_description
1 polymer ?
#
loop_
_entity_poly.entity_id
_entity_poly.type
_entity_poly.pdbx_seq_one_letter_code
_entity_poly.pdbx_strand_id
1 'polypeptide(L)'
;MKNGHPILKAAGLLGLRLVIGFIFIYMGLNKLVWDHAATAGMFNAEVGLPGGGDLWTYIVGSLELLGGAMVLFGIWTRYAASWLAIIVLVAMATVHRGNPIVGYFLPLSVLGGCLGLIGASAGRWRAVKTECHCAGCRETMIEKEEGCCGGGGDGCGGGACGSGMEEKK
;
A
#
# COMPACT_ATOMS: atom_id res chain seq x y z
N MET A 1 -26.46 -0.43 -18.22
CA MET A 1 -25.42 -1.48 -18.33
C MET A 1 -24.78 -1.68 -16.95
N LYS A 2 -25.29 -2.61 -16.13
CA LYS A 2 -24.83 -2.85 -14.74
C LYS A 2 -24.38 -4.29 -14.56
N ASN A 3 -23.38 -4.74 -15.34
CA ASN A 3 -22.75 -6.05 -15.17
C ASN A 3 -21.26 -5.85 -14.91
N GLY A 4 -20.91 -5.11 -13.85
CA GLY A 4 -19.53 -5.07 -13.40
C GLY A 4 -19.32 -6.20 -12.41
N HIS A 5 -18.81 -7.36 -12.84
CA HIS A 5 -18.55 -8.52 -11.97
C HIS A 5 -17.75 -8.09 -10.73
N PRO A 6 -18.39 -7.94 -9.56
CA PRO A 6 -17.72 -7.38 -8.38
C PRO A 6 -16.61 -8.34 -7.91
N ILE A 7 -16.82 -9.63 -8.04
CA ILE A 7 -15.83 -10.67 -7.73
C ILE A 7 -14.53 -10.48 -8.52
N LEU A 8 -14.61 -10.13 -9.80
CA LEU A 8 -13.42 -9.98 -10.66
C LEU A 8 -12.55 -8.79 -10.22
N LYS A 9 -13.19 -7.66 -9.87
CA LYS A 9 -12.48 -6.49 -9.33
C LYS A 9 -11.81 -6.81 -7.98
N ALA A 10 -12.49 -7.56 -7.11
CA ALA A 10 -11.94 -7.93 -5.82
C ALA A 10 -10.79 -8.94 -5.93
N ALA A 11 -10.88 -9.90 -6.84
CA ALA A 11 -9.81 -10.83 -7.15
C ALA A 11 -8.58 -10.10 -7.73
N GLY A 12 -8.79 -9.15 -8.65
CA GLY A 12 -7.71 -8.34 -9.20
C GLY A 12 -6.98 -7.51 -8.13
N LEU A 13 -7.71 -6.87 -7.22
CA LEU A 13 -7.12 -6.12 -6.10
C LEU A 13 -6.40 -7.00 -5.09
N LEU A 14 -6.87 -8.23 -4.88
CA LEU A 14 -6.17 -9.21 -4.05
C LEU A 14 -4.85 -9.62 -4.72
N GLY A 15 -4.88 -9.97 -6.01
CA GLY A 15 -3.69 -10.31 -6.77
C GLY A 15 -2.66 -9.19 -6.76
N LEU A 16 -3.10 -7.94 -6.96
CA LEU A 16 -2.23 -6.77 -6.87
C LEU A 16 -1.55 -6.65 -5.50
N ARG A 17 -2.27 -6.87 -4.40
CA ARG A 17 -1.69 -6.84 -3.05
C ARG A 17 -0.72 -7.96 -2.79
N LEU A 18 -1.03 -9.18 -3.25
CA LEU A 18 -0.14 -10.32 -3.09
C LEU A 18 1.19 -10.07 -3.79
N VAL A 19 1.14 -9.60 -5.04
CA VAL A 19 2.35 -9.32 -5.83
C VAL A 19 3.15 -8.18 -5.22
N ILE A 20 2.52 -7.03 -4.97
CA ILE A 20 3.22 -5.85 -4.45
C ILE A 20 3.76 -6.11 -3.04
N GLY A 21 2.95 -6.70 -2.15
CA GLY A 21 3.36 -7.06 -0.80
C GLY A 21 4.54 -8.03 -0.80
N PHE A 22 4.52 -9.07 -1.63
CA PHE A 22 5.60 -10.04 -1.74
C PHE A 22 6.91 -9.41 -2.24
N ILE A 23 6.83 -8.54 -3.26
CA ILE A 23 8.01 -7.83 -3.78
C ILE A 23 8.66 -7.00 -2.68
N PHE A 24 7.89 -6.20 -1.94
CA PHE A 24 8.45 -5.37 -0.87
C PHE A 24 9.02 -6.18 0.31
N ILE A 25 8.38 -7.31 0.67
CA ILE A 25 8.92 -8.22 1.67
C ILE A 25 10.28 -8.76 1.22
N TYR A 26 10.37 -9.23 -0.03
CA TYR A 26 11.62 -9.74 -0.58
C TYR A 26 12.71 -8.66 -0.64
N MET A 27 12.36 -7.46 -1.10
CA MET A 27 13.28 -6.31 -1.15
C MET A 27 13.76 -5.88 0.23
N GLY A 28 12.87 -5.83 1.22
CA GLY A 28 13.22 -5.51 2.61
C GLY A 28 14.13 -6.56 3.24
N LEU A 29 13.82 -7.86 3.07
CA LEU A 29 14.68 -8.95 3.53
C LEU A 29 16.05 -8.94 2.86
N ASN A 30 16.09 -8.65 1.56
CA ASN A 30 17.34 -8.53 0.83
C ASN A 30 18.22 -7.42 1.42
N LYS A 31 17.67 -6.24 1.71
CA LYS A 31 18.42 -5.13 2.36
C LYS A 31 18.86 -5.44 3.79
N LEU A 32 18.09 -6.24 4.53
CA LEU A 32 18.37 -6.52 5.95
C LEU A 32 19.30 -7.72 6.17
N VAL A 33 19.21 -8.75 5.34
CA VAL A 33 19.83 -10.06 5.61
C VAL A 33 20.80 -10.48 4.52
N TRP A 34 20.44 -10.35 3.25
CA TRP A 34 21.21 -10.95 2.17
C TRP A 34 22.26 -10.03 1.57
N ASP A 35 21.92 -8.75 1.37
CA ASP A 35 22.74 -7.78 0.66
C ASP A 35 22.89 -6.46 1.42
N HIS A 36 22.97 -6.58 2.75
CA HIS A 36 23.07 -5.44 3.65
C HIS A 36 24.32 -4.60 3.36
N ALA A 37 25.48 -5.25 3.24
CA ALA A 37 26.76 -4.58 3.05
C ALA A 37 26.84 -3.80 1.72
N ALA A 38 26.30 -4.36 0.63
CA ALA A 38 26.28 -3.65 -0.65
C ALA A 38 25.32 -2.46 -0.59
N THR A 39 24.12 -2.66 -0.04
CA THR A 39 23.12 -1.59 0.11
C THR A 39 23.63 -0.44 0.99
N ALA A 40 24.30 -0.76 2.09
CA ALA A 40 24.91 0.24 2.96
C ALA A 40 26.07 0.99 2.28
N GLY A 41 26.90 0.28 1.51
CA GLY A 41 27.92 0.89 0.67
C GLY A 41 27.33 1.87 -0.34
N MET A 42 26.22 1.49 -0.98
CA MET A 42 25.49 2.35 -1.92
C MET A 42 24.91 3.59 -1.23
N PHE A 43 24.29 3.46 -0.05
CA PHE A 43 23.78 4.63 0.68
C PHE A 43 24.90 5.57 1.14
N ASN A 44 26.06 5.04 1.53
CA ASN A 44 27.21 5.88 1.85
C ASN A 44 27.73 6.65 0.63
N ALA A 45 27.82 6.00 -0.53
CA ALA A 45 28.36 6.62 -1.76
C ALA A 45 27.37 7.59 -2.43
N GLU A 46 26.11 7.20 -2.56
CA GLU A 46 25.11 7.91 -3.38
C GLU A 46 24.28 8.92 -2.58
N VAL A 47 24.09 8.66 -1.28
CA VAL A 47 23.12 9.40 -0.46
C VAL A 47 23.81 10.32 0.55
N GLY A 48 25.05 10.02 0.95
CA GLY A 48 25.90 10.94 1.73
C GLY A 48 25.30 11.42 3.06
N LEU A 49 24.33 10.67 3.61
CA LEU A 49 23.59 11.10 4.79
C LEU A 49 24.44 10.98 6.07
N PRO A 50 24.36 11.97 6.98
CA PRO A 50 24.99 11.87 8.29
C PRO A 50 24.37 10.73 9.10
N GLY A 51 25.20 9.85 9.66
CA GLY A 51 24.77 8.67 10.44
C GLY A 51 25.18 7.30 9.87
N GLY A 52 25.79 7.26 8.68
CA GLY A 52 26.32 6.03 8.08
C GLY A 52 25.26 5.20 7.33
N GLY A 53 25.68 4.57 6.24
CA GLY A 53 24.82 3.80 5.33
C GLY A 53 24.17 2.58 5.98
N ASP A 54 24.77 1.99 7.00
CA ASP A 54 24.21 0.85 7.74
C ASP A 54 22.89 1.23 8.44
N LEU A 55 22.88 2.38 9.12
CA LEU A 55 21.70 2.86 9.86
C LEU A 55 20.52 3.11 8.90
N TRP A 56 20.78 3.76 7.77
CA TRP A 56 19.77 3.99 6.74
C TRP A 56 19.30 2.69 6.09
N THR A 57 20.20 1.72 5.89
CA THR A 57 19.84 0.39 5.37
C THR A 57 18.88 -0.34 6.31
N TYR A 58 19.15 -0.33 7.62
CA TYR A 58 18.25 -0.93 8.60
C TYR A 58 16.87 -0.24 8.63
N ILE A 59 16.83 1.09 8.58
CA ILE A 59 15.57 1.85 8.59
C ILE A 59 14.76 1.56 7.32
N VAL A 60 15.36 1.74 6.14
CA VAL A 60 14.67 1.56 4.85
C VAL A 60 14.25 0.10 4.68
N GLY A 61 15.14 -0.85 4.96
CA GLY A 61 14.84 -2.28 4.88
C GLY A 61 13.70 -2.70 5.82
N SER A 62 13.67 -2.17 7.05
CA SER A 62 12.58 -2.45 8.00
C SER A 62 11.26 -1.84 7.57
N LEU A 63 11.26 -0.62 7.03
CA LEU A 63 10.04 0.04 6.53
C LEU A 63 9.48 -0.66 5.28
N GLU A 64 10.34 -1.12 4.39
CA GLU A 64 9.93 -1.91 3.22
C GLU A 64 9.33 -3.25 3.63
N LEU A 65 9.99 -3.97 4.55
CA LEU A 65 9.51 -5.26 5.03
C LEU A 65 8.17 -5.12 5.77
N LEU A 66 8.09 -4.18 6.70
CA LEU A 66 6.89 -3.95 7.49
C LEU A 66 5.74 -3.42 6.62
N GLY A 67 6.02 -2.47 5.73
CA GLY A 67 5.06 -1.95 4.78
C GLY A 67 4.56 -3.03 3.81
N GLY A 68 5.46 -3.87 3.29
CA GLY A 68 5.12 -5.00 2.43
C GLY A 68 4.22 -6.00 3.14
N ALA A 69 4.52 -6.35 4.39
CA ALA A 69 3.68 -7.21 5.21
C ALA A 69 2.29 -6.59 5.47
N MET A 70 2.23 -5.30 5.81
CA MET A 70 0.96 -4.58 5.98
C MET A 70 0.10 -4.60 4.72
N VAL A 71 0.71 -4.33 3.55
CA VAL A 71 0.01 -4.41 2.25
C VAL A 71 -0.46 -5.83 1.97
N LEU A 72 0.36 -6.84 2.24
CA LEU A 72 0.06 -8.25 2.00
C LEU A 72 -1.13 -8.74 2.83
N PHE A 73 -1.11 -8.50 4.14
CA PHE A 73 -2.21 -8.87 5.04
C PHE A 73 -3.43 -7.95 4.92
N GLY A 74 -3.28 -6.86 4.16
CA GLY A 74 -4.32 -5.89 3.90
C GLY A 74 -4.43 -4.83 4.99
N ILE A 75 -3.63 -4.85 6.06
CA ILE A 75 -3.69 -3.96 7.22
C ILE A 75 -3.16 -2.57 6.85
N TRP A 76 -3.92 -1.51 7.15
CA TRP A 76 -3.63 -0.12 6.76
C TRP A 76 -2.99 0.08 5.38
N THR A 77 -3.49 -0.63 4.35
CA THR A 77 -2.87 -0.65 3.02
C THR A 77 -2.67 0.72 2.39
N ARG A 78 -3.56 1.69 2.66
CA ARG A 78 -3.44 3.03 2.10
C ARG A 78 -2.25 3.78 2.69
N TYR A 79 -2.14 3.81 4.02
CA TYR A 79 -0.96 4.38 4.68
C TYR A 79 0.32 3.63 4.29
N ALA A 80 0.26 2.30 4.27
CA ALA A 80 1.41 1.48 3.92
C ALA A 80 1.90 1.70 2.50
N ALA A 81 0.98 1.73 1.53
CA ALA A 81 1.31 2.01 0.14
C ALA A 81 1.84 3.44 -0.07
N SER A 82 1.36 4.43 0.70
CA SER A 82 1.84 5.81 0.63
C SER A 82 3.32 5.93 0.98
N TRP A 83 3.75 5.38 2.13
CA TRP A 83 5.16 5.47 2.50
C TRP A 83 6.05 4.59 1.62
N LEU A 84 5.58 3.42 1.18
CA LEU A 84 6.30 2.57 0.24
C LEU A 84 6.52 3.29 -1.10
N ALA A 85 5.51 4.01 -1.60
CA ALA A 85 5.65 4.82 -2.80
C ALA A 85 6.73 5.91 -2.63
N ILE A 86 6.77 6.57 -1.48
CA ILE A 86 7.80 7.58 -1.17
C ILE A 86 9.20 6.94 -1.17
N ILE A 87 9.36 5.76 -0.54
CA ILE A 87 10.65 5.06 -0.51
C ILE A 87 11.11 4.72 -1.93
N VAL A 88 10.22 4.21 -2.78
CA VAL A 88 10.54 3.90 -4.18
C VAL A 88 10.90 5.15 -4.97
N LEU A 89 10.17 6.25 -4.78
CA LEU A 89 10.48 7.53 -5.43
C LEU A 89 11.86 8.05 -5.04
N VAL A 90 12.20 8.00 -3.75
CA VAL A 90 13.51 8.39 -3.25
C VAL A 90 14.58 7.47 -3.84
N ALA A 91 14.38 6.14 -3.84
CA ALA A 91 15.32 5.18 -4.40
C ALA A 91 15.55 5.36 -5.92
N MET A 92 14.51 5.74 -6.67
CA MET A 92 14.65 6.10 -8.08
C MET A 92 15.46 7.39 -8.27
N ALA A 93 15.22 8.37 -7.40
CA ALA A 93 15.89 9.66 -7.45
C ALA A 93 17.32 9.62 -6.91
N THR A 94 17.70 8.66 -6.08
CA THR A 94 19.06 8.58 -5.53
C THR A 94 19.84 7.43 -6.16
N VAL A 95 19.46 6.21 -5.81
CA VAL A 95 20.20 4.98 -6.10
C VAL A 95 20.21 4.62 -7.59
N HIS A 96 19.15 4.94 -8.32
CA HIS A 96 19.03 4.55 -9.74
C HIS A 96 19.54 5.62 -10.71
N ARG A 97 20.07 6.76 -10.22
CA ARG A 97 20.54 7.82 -11.11
C ARG A 97 21.65 7.30 -12.03
N GLY A 98 21.40 7.36 -13.34
CA GLY A 98 22.36 6.91 -14.35
C GLY A 98 22.25 5.44 -14.75
N ASN A 99 21.34 4.66 -14.13
CA ASN A 99 21.08 3.30 -14.58
C ASN A 99 20.39 3.26 -15.95
N PRO A 100 20.62 2.21 -16.75
CA PRO A 100 19.87 2.00 -17.99
C PRO A 100 18.37 1.84 -17.69
N ILE A 101 17.52 2.07 -18.69
CA ILE A 101 16.06 2.01 -18.54
C ILE A 101 15.56 0.68 -17.95
N VAL A 102 16.32 -0.39 -18.17
CA VAL A 102 16.04 -1.73 -17.61
C VAL A 102 16.05 -1.73 -16.08
N GLY A 103 16.92 -0.94 -15.45
CA GLY A 103 16.96 -0.78 -14.00
C GLY A 103 15.76 -0.03 -13.43
N TYR A 104 14.99 0.67 -14.26
CA TYR A 104 13.80 1.41 -13.83
C TYR A 104 12.49 0.60 -13.94
N PHE A 105 12.47 -0.55 -14.61
CA PHE A 105 11.23 -1.32 -14.80
C PHE A 105 10.63 -1.81 -13.49
N LEU A 106 11.46 -2.36 -12.59
CA LEU A 106 10.99 -2.80 -11.27
C LEU A 106 10.43 -1.63 -10.46
N PRO A 107 11.17 -0.54 -10.17
CA PRO A 107 10.66 0.56 -9.36
C PRO A 107 9.45 1.25 -9.99
N LEU A 108 9.36 1.38 -11.31
CA LEU A 108 8.18 1.93 -11.98
C LEU A 108 6.94 1.02 -11.82
N SER A 109 7.12 -0.30 -11.97
CA SER A 109 6.00 -1.24 -11.82
C SER A 109 5.43 -1.25 -10.40
N VAL A 110 6.30 -1.25 -9.38
CA VAL A 110 5.86 -1.22 -7.98
C VAL A 110 5.30 0.14 -7.58
N LEU A 111 5.82 1.24 -8.13
CA LEU A 111 5.24 2.58 -7.92
C LEU A 111 3.82 2.65 -8.48
N GLY A 112 3.60 2.15 -9.70
CA GLY A 112 2.26 2.05 -10.29
C GLY A 112 1.33 1.18 -9.45
N GLY A 113 1.83 0.05 -8.92
CA GLY A 113 1.08 -0.80 -7.99
C GLY A 113 0.71 -0.09 -6.69
N CYS A 114 1.66 0.62 -6.06
CA CYS A 114 1.41 1.42 -4.87
C CYS A 114 0.35 2.51 -5.12
N LEU A 115 0.45 3.26 -6.21
CA LEU A 115 -0.55 4.26 -6.59
C LEU A 115 -1.94 3.64 -6.78
N GLY A 116 -2.01 2.47 -7.42
CA GLY A 116 -3.23 1.68 -7.55
C GLY A 116 -3.81 1.28 -6.18
N LEU A 117 -2.98 0.90 -5.22
CA LEU A 117 -3.40 0.53 -3.87
C LEU A 117 -3.82 1.73 -3.01
N ILE A 118 -3.21 2.90 -3.20
CA ILE A 118 -3.61 4.15 -2.56
C ILE A 118 -5.02 4.56 -3.03
N GLY A 119 -5.33 4.38 -4.31
CA GLY A 119 -6.63 4.70 -4.90
C GLY A 119 -7.73 3.67 -4.63
N ALA A 120 -7.41 2.37 -4.71
CA ALA A 120 -8.40 1.29 -4.65
C ALA A 120 -8.54 0.59 -3.28
N SER A 121 -7.65 0.88 -2.32
CA SER A 121 -7.67 0.32 -0.96
C SER A 121 -7.57 -1.22 -0.86
N ALA A 122 -7.75 -1.74 0.36
CA ALA A 122 -7.62 -3.15 0.75
C ALA A 122 -8.74 -4.08 0.24
N GLY A 123 -9.60 -3.66 -0.70
CA GLY A 123 -10.64 -4.50 -1.32
C GLY A 123 -11.50 -5.33 -0.35
N ARG A 124 -12.21 -6.34 -0.89
CA ARG A 124 -13.09 -7.24 -0.10
C ARG A 124 -12.34 -8.31 0.71
N TRP A 125 -11.18 -8.74 0.24
CA TRP A 125 -10.39 -9.83 0.81
C TRP A 125 -9.22 -9.26 1.63
N ARG A 126 -9.38 -9.20 2.96
CA ARG A 126 -8.41 -8.67 3.92
C ARG A 126 -8.41 -9.54 5.18
N ALA A 127 -7.24 -9.78 5.77
CA ALA A 127 -7.10 -10.69 6.91
C ALA A 127 -7.73 -10.14 8.21
N VAL A 128 -7.71 -8.81 8.39
CA VAL A 128 -8.33 -8.14 9.55
C VAL A 128 -9.62 -7.46 9.13
N LYS A 129 -10.78 -8.09 9.41
CA LYS A 129 -12.08 -7.41 9.37
C LYS A 129 -12.10 -6.39 10.51
N THR A 130 -11.73 -5.15 10.22
CA THR A 130 -11.93 -4.07 11.18
C THR A 130 -13.43 -3.82 11.29
N GLU A 131 -14.01 -4.02 12.47
CA GLU A 131 -15.38 -3.58 12.74
C GLU A 131 -15.45 -2.07 12.48
N CYS A 132 -16.36 -1.66 11.61
CA CYS A 132 -16.61 -0.26 11.31
C CYS A 132 -17.17 0.45 12.53
N HIS A 133 -16.33 1.20 13.24
CA HIS A 133 -16.76 2.10 14.32
C HIS A 133 -17.06 3.50 13.74
N CYS A 134 -18.13 3.68 12.96
CA CYS A 134 -18.76 5.01 12.86
C CYS A 134 -20.01 4.98 13.78
N ALA A 135 -20.15 5.97 14.65
CA ALA A 135 -21.30 6.10 15.56
C ALA A 135 -22.60 6.24 14.74
N GLY A 136 -23.41 5.18 14.68
CA GLY A 136 -24.67 5.12 13.92
C GLY A 136 -24.80 3.96 12.92
N CYS A 137 -23.72 3.26 12.58
CA CYS A 137 -23.73 2.15 11.60
C CYS A 137 -24.02 0.76 12.22
N ARG A 138 -24.63 0.69 13.41
CA ARG A 138 -24.74 -0.57 14.17
C ARG A 138 -25.75 -1.57 13.60
N GLU A 139 -26.72 -1.17 12.78
CA GLU A 139 -27.85 -2.06 12.45
C GLU A 139 -27.87 -2.69 11.04
N THR A 140 -27.02 -2.29 10.09
CA THR A 140 -27.22 -2.74 8.68
C THR A 140 -25.94 -3.20 7.99
N MET A 141 -25.30 -4.26 8.49
CA MET A 141 -24.12 -4.84 7.83
C MET A 141 -24.10 -6.39 7.80
N ILE A 142 -25.22 -7.03 7.49
CA ILE A 142 -25.20 -8.46 7.07
C ILE A 142 -25.17 -8.61 5.53
N GLU A 143 -25.50 -7.58 4.74
CA GLU A 143 -25.69 -7.75 3.28
C GLU A 143 -25.00 -6.72 2.35
N LYS A 144 -24.08 -5.87 2.83
CA LYS A 144 -23.37 -4.94 1.93
C LYS A 144 -22.02 -5.49 1.47
N GLU A 145 -21.99 -5.89 0.19
CA GLU A 145 -20.81 -6.36 -0.58
C GLU A 145 -19.72 -5.29 -0.81
N GLU A 146 -19.96 -4.07 -0.35
CA GLU A 146 -19.01 -2.96 -0.43
C GLU A 146 -18.48 -2.71 0.98
N GLY A 147 -17.15 -2.72 1.11
CA GLY A 147 -16.47 -2.55 2.39
C GLY A 147 -16.88 -1.26 3.10
N CYS A 148 -16.39 -1.12 4.33
CA CYS A 148 -16.57 0.05 5.18
C CYS A 148 -16.47 1.35 4.38
N CYS A 149 -17.59 2.07 4.27
CA CYS A 149 -17.81 3.21 3.36
C CYS A 149 -17.66 2.83 1.87
N GLY A 150 -18.81 2.54 1.25
CA GLY A 150 -18.91 2.39 -0.20
C GLY A 150 -18.19 3.53 -0.92
N GLY A 151 -17.23 3.14 -1.76
CA GLY A 151 -16.58 3.98 -2.77
C GLY A 151 -16.29 5.44 -2.40
N GLY A 152 -15.15 5.69 -1.74
CA GLY A 152 -14.47 6.97 -1.81
C GLY A 152 -13.99 7.53 -0.46
N GLY A 153 -12.67 7.60 -0.30
CA GLY A 153 -12.04 8.40 0.75
C GLY A 153 -11.90 7.71 2.10
N ASP A 154 -10.69 7.75 2.67
CA ASP A 154 -10.48 7.35 4.05
C ASP A 154 -10.91 8.53 4.91
N GLY A 155 -12.11 8.46 5.47
CA GLY A 155 -12.57 9.40 6.48
C GLY A 155 -14.04 9.19 6.83
N CYS A 156 -14.38 8.97 8.11
CA CYS A 156 -15.70 9.40 8.60
C CYS A 156 -15.59 10.95 8.67
N GLY A 157 -15.78 11.65 7.55
CA GLY A 157 -15.57 13.10 7.49
C GLY A 157 -15.88 13.69 6.12
N GLY A 158 -17.15 14.03 5.90
CA GLY A 158 -17.64 14.64 4.67
C GLY A 158 -18.85 13.86 4.15
N GLY A 159 -20.04 14.36 4.45
CA GLY A 159 -21.31 13.68 4.23
C GLY A 159 -21.49 13.16 2.80
N ALA A 160 -21.75 11.86 2.68
CA ALA A 160 -22.50 11.25 1.58
C ALA A 160 -22.82 9.78 1.92
N CYS A 161 -23.74 9.56 2.86
CA CYS A 161 -24.62 8.39 2.79
C CYS A 161 -25.95 8.90 2.22
N GLY A 162 -25.95 9.22 0.93
CA GLY A 162 -27.07 9.91 0.28
C GLY A 162 -28.18 8.94 -0.10
N SER A 163 -29.36 9.09 0.50
CA SER A 163 -30.62 9.36 -0.22
C SER A 163 -31.81 9.34 0.74
N GLY A 164 -32.52 10.47 0.84
CA GLY A 164 -33.92 10.52 1.31
C GLY A 164 -34.11 10.64 2.81
N MET A 165 -34.16 11.87 3.31
CA MET A 165 -35.10 12.19 4.39
C MET A 165 -36.52 11.98 3.83
N GLU A 166 -37.27 11.01 4.35
CA GLU A 166 -38.71 11.15 4.46
C GLU A 166 -39.06 11.04 5.95
N GLU A 167 -39.40 12.20 6.52
CA GLU A 167 -40.10 12.29 7.81
C GLU A 167 -41.41 11.53 7.69
N LYS A 168 -41.61 10.53 8.56
CA LYS A 168 -42.94 9.95 8.77
C LYS A 168 -43.42 10.31 10.17
N LYS A 169 -44.11 11.46 10.19
CA LYS A 169 -45.15 11.98 11.09
C LYS A 169 -45.18 11.49 12.54
#